data_AF-A0A2A2ZN33-F1
#
_entry.id   AF-A0A2A2ZN33-F1
#
_cell.length_a   1.000
_cell.length_b   1.000
_cell.length_c   1.000
_cell.angle_alpha   90.00
_cell.angle_beta   90.00
_cell.angle_gamma   90.00
#
_symmetry.space_group_name_H-M   'P 1'
#
loop_
_entity.id
_entity.type
_entity.pdbx_description
1 polymer ?
#
loop_
_entity_poly.entity_id
_entity_poly.type
_entity_poly.pdbx_seq_one_letter_code
_entity_poly.pdbx_strand_id
1 'polypeptide(L)'
;MQYWHGLGRCRDPQAVQVIETAEMLGLPIRPGVPPECREYVYASPSWEVAAAFSVLSGGQAVCEVKPGALQVEADTDFPTLGVRFHGPVKVASVKVLGDAELPCARQVIETLAGDYLWTDSSPQYGRDGYLRTPPMARERGYGDEDFRWLGRWFPFQFLYQQADGTQLVFDEDARTYVMFPPGHPDLKDRRRVPSGSLEHAWRRPGVFPHQRDLMRVARERLEANDSTRWVLPAPWDW
;
A
#
# COMPACT_ATOMS: atom_id res chain seq x y z
N MET A 1 -11.98 -26.14 1.27
CA MET A 1 -11.09 -25.01 0.91
C MET A 1 -10.80 -24.23 2.19
N GLN A 2 -9.59 -23.75 2.38
CA GLN A 2 -9.21 -22.93 3.55
C GLN A 2 -9.27 -21.45 3.15
N TYR A 3 -9.66 -20.60 4.10
CA TYR A 3 -9.74 -19.16 3.91
C TYR A 3 -9.06 -18.46 5.07
N TRP A 4 -8.47 -17.31 4.79
CA TRP A 4 -7.65 -16.56 5.72
C TRP A 4 -8.12 -15.11 5.79
N HIS A 5 -8.23 -14.58 7.00
CA HIS A 5 -8.65 -13.20 7.26
C HIS A 5 -7.53 -12.45 7.98
N GLY A 6 -7.11 -11.32 7.42
CA GLY A 6 -6.19 -10.41 8.09
C GLY A 6 -6.93 -9.56 9.11
N LEU A 7 -6.59 -9.69 10.40
CA LEU A 7 -7.31 -8.99 11.48
C LEU A 7 -7.09 -7.47 11.51
N GLY A 8 -6.09 -6.98 10.80
CA GLY A 8 -5.63 -5.60 10.96
C GLY A 8 -5.24 -5.32 12.41
N ARG A 9 -5.35 -4.07 12.83
CA ARG A 9 -5.02 -3.66 14.20
C ARG A 9 -5.99 -4.30 15.21
N CYS A 10 -5.54 -5.37 15.86
CA CYS A 10 -6.29 -6.09 16.89
C CYS A 10 -5.49 -6.17 18.20
N ARG A 11 -6.10 -5.76 19.32
CA ARG A 11 -5.43 -5.75 20.64
C ARG A 11 -5.26 -7.15 21.22
N ASP A 12 -6.23 -8.02 21.01
CA ASP A 12 -6.21 -9.40 21.51
C ASP A 12 -6.62 -10.38 20.40
N PRO A 13 -5.69 -10.71 19.48
CA PRO A 13 -5.99 -11.62 18.38
C PRO A 13 -6.41 -13.02 18.84
N GLN A 14 -5.90 -13.50 19.98
CA GLN A 14 -6.16 -14.87 20.45
C GLN A 14 -7.58 -15.05 20.98
N ALA A 15 -8.21 -13.96 21.45
CA ALA A 15 -9.60 -13.99 21.89
C ALA A 15 -10.63 -13.98 20.73
N VAL A 16 -10.19 -13.78 19.47
CA VAL A 16 -11.11 -13.68 18.34
C VAL A 16 -11.67 -15.06 17.96
N GLN A 17 -12.97 -15.24 18.17
CA GLN A 17 -13.69 -16.50 17.86
C GLN A 17 -14.59 -16.38 16.62
N VAL A 18 -15.02 -15.16 16.30
CA VAL A 18 -15.90 -14.84 15.17
C VAL A 18 -15.43 -13.51 14.59
N ILE A 19 -15.44 -13.43 13.25
CA ILE A 19 -15.30 -12.16 12.54
C ILE A 19 -16.71 -11.67 12.22
N GLU A 20 -17.09 -10.55 12.82
CA GLU A 20 -18.36 -9.88 12.58
C GLU A 20 -18.25 -8.93 11.40
N THR A 21 -19.37 -8.69 10.71
CA THR A 21 -19.41 -7.71 9.62
C THR A 21 -19.34 -6.29 10.20
N ALA A 22 -18.95 -5.32 9.37
CA ALA A 22 -18.93 -3.92 9.82
C ALA A 22 -20.33 -3.42 10.25
N GLU A 23 -21.40 -3.95 9.64
CA GLU A 23 -22.78 -3.70 10.03
C GLU A 23 -23.08 -4.14 11.46
N MET A 24 -22.72 -5.39 11.80
CA MET A 24 -22.96 -5.96 13.13
C MET A 24 -22.22 -5.17 14.22
N LEU A 25 -21.03 -4.66 13.88
CA LEU A 25 -20.21 -3.82 14.75
C LEU A 25 -20.70 -2.36 14.83
N GLY A 26 -21.72 -1.98 14.05
CA GLY A 26 -22.20 -0.59 13.96
C GLY A 26 -21.17 0.38 13.39
N LEU A 27 -20.21 -0.11 12.60
CA LEU A 27 -19.15 0.71 12.04
C LEU A 27 -19.64 1.51 10.84
N PRO A 28 -19.21 2.78 10.70
CA PRO A 28 -19.60 3.61 9.56
C PRO A 28 -18.94 3.12 8.27
N ILE A 29 -19.67 3.25 7.16
CA ILE A 29 -19.12 3.03 5.83
C ILE A 29 -18.21 4.21 5.48
N ARG A 30 -17.06 3.89 4.87
CA ARG A 30 -16.12 4.90 4.37
C ARG A 30 -16.76 5.66 3.19
N PRO A 31 -16.53 6.98 3.06
CA PRO A 31 -17.03 7.74 1.92
C PRO A 31 -16.62 7.10 0.58
N GLY A 32 -17.57 6.95 -0.34
CA GLY A 32 -17.34 6.39 -1.67
C GLY A 32 -17.37 4.85 -1.76
N VAL A 33 -17.55 4.14 -0.64
CA VAL A 33 -17.72 2.68 -0.64
C VAL A 33 -19.22 2.34 -0.69
N PRO A 34 -19.65 1.39 -1.53
CA PRO A 34 -21.04 0.95 -1.59
C PRO A 34 -21.55 0.45 -0.21
N PRO A 35 -22.80 0.78 0.19
CA PRO A 35 -23.28 0.42 1.52
C PRO A 35 -23.23 -1.07 1.82
N GLU A 36 -23.55 -1.91 0.84
CA GLU A 36 -23.58 -3.37 0.96
C GLU A 36 -22.24 -3.97 1.41
N CYS A 37 -21.11 -3.29 1.17
CA CYS A 37 -19.79 -3.76 1.62
C CYS A 37 -19.71 -3.96 3.14
N ARG A 38 -20.55 -3.27 3.93
CA ARG A 38 -20.56 -3.44 5.39
C ARG A 38 -21.15 -4.77 5.85
N GLU A 39 -21.87 -5.46 4.98
CA GLU A 39 -22.58 -6.71 5.28
C GLU A 39 -21.69 -7.95 5.09
N TYR A 40 -20.43 -7.75 4.71
CA TYR A 40 -19.50 -8.83 4.37
C TYR A 40 -18.30 -8.92 5.31
N VAL A 41 -17.83 -10.16 5.50
CA VAL A 41 -16.49 -10.46 5.98
C VAL A 41 -15.60 -10.78 4.79
N TYR A 42 -14.46 -10.09 4.70
CA TYR A 42 -13.47 -10.25 3.63
C TYR A 42 -12.37 -11.22 4.05
N ALA A 43 -11.97 -12.11 3.14
CA ALA A 43 -10.94 -13.11 3.36
C ALA A 43 -10.18 -13.39 2.05
N SER A 44 -9.19 -14.28 2.10
CA SER A 44 -8.47 -14.75 0.92
C SER A 44 -8.26 -16.26 0.98
N PRO A 45 -8.23 -16.97 -0.16
CA PRO A 45 -7.72 -18.33 -0.20
C PRO A 45 -6.19 -18.42 0.04
N SER A 46 -5.46 -17.29 0.02
CA SER A 46 -4.02 -17.23 0.27
C SER A 46 -3.73 -16.66 1.66
N TRP A 47 -2.82 -17.33 2.36
CA TRP A 47 -2.29 -16.87 3.65
C TRP A 47 -1.54 -15.53 3.50
N GLU A 48 -0.71 -15.44 2.46
CA GLU A 48 0.15 -14.30 2.16
C GLU A 48 -0.67 -13.03 1.89
N VAL A 49 -1.76 -13.16 1.13
CA VAL A 49 -2.70 -12.06 0.88
C VAL A 49 -3.36 -11.59 2.18
N ALA A 50 -3.81 -12.51 3.04
CA ALA A 50 -4.40 -12.15 4.32
C ALA A 50 -3.39 -11.47 5.26
N ALA A 51 -2.13 -11.93 5.27
CA ALA A 51 -1.04 -11.28 6.01
C ALA A 51 -0.76 -9.86 5.48
N ALA A 52 -0.74 -9.68 4.16
CA ALA A 52 -0.57 -8.38 3.52
C ALA A 52 -1.69 -7.40 3.91
N PHE A 53 -2.95 -7.82 3.86
CA PHE A 53 -4.09 -7.00 4.31
C PHE A 53 -4.06 -6.68 5.81
N SER A 54 -3.59 -7.62 6.64
CA SER A 54 -3.39 -7.36 8.06
C SER A 54 -2.38 -6.23 8.27
N VAL A 55 -1.22 -6.29 7.64
CA VAL A 55 -0.18 -5.26 7.73
C VAL A 55 -0.65 -3.91 7.17
N LEU A 56 -1.34 -3.90 6.02
CA LEU A 56 -1.95 -2.68 5.46
C LEU A 56 -2.87 -1.96 6.44
N SER A 57 -3.53 -2.72 7.31
CA SER A 57 -4.45 -2.21 8.32
C SER A 57 -3.79 -2.02 9.70
N GLY A 58 -2.45 -2.01 9.76
CA GLY A 58 -1.67 -1.83 11.00
C GLY A 58 -1.73 -3.03 11.96
N GLY A 59 -1.95 -4.22 11.41
CA GLY A 59 -2.10 -5.48 12.12
C GLY A 59 -0.89 -6.40 12.04
N GLN A 60 -0.94 -7.46 12.85
CA GLN A 60 0.10 -8.49 12.93
C GLN A 60 -0.46 -9.91 13.08
N ALA A 61 -1.76 -10.09 12.81
CA ALA A 61 -2.43 -11.36 13.03
C ALA A 61 -3.33 -11.73 11.86
N VAL A 62 -3.42 -13.03 11.62
CA VAL A 62 -4.22 -13.63 10.56
C VAL A 62 -4.96 -14.84 11.14
N CYS A 63 -6.22 -14.97 10.77
CA CYS A 63 -7.10 -16.04 11.21
C CYS A 63 -7.38 -17.01 10.06
N GLU A 64 -7.36 -18.31 10.33
CA GLU A 64 -8.10 -19.26 9.50
C GLU A 64 -9.59 -19.08 9.79
N VAL A 65 -10.40 -18.93 8.75
CA VAL A 65 -11.85 -18.72 8.89
C VAL A 65 -12.65 -19.83 8.23
N LYS A 66 -13.78 -20.17 8.85
CA LYS A 66 -14.70 -21.24 8.42
C LYS A 66 -16.06 -20.63 8.09
N PRO A 67 -16.36 -20.35 6.81
CA PRO A 67 -17.65 -19.76 6.39
C PRO A 67 -18.84 -20.70 6.57
N GLY A 68 -18.62 -22.00 6.80
CA GLY A 68 -19.71 -22.95 6.99
C GLY A 68 -20.55 -23.07 5.72
N ALA A 69 -21.84 -22.72 5.81
CA ALA A 69 -22.78 -22.76 4.69
C ALA A 69 -22.91 -21.42 3.94
N LEU A 70 -22.15 -20.39 4.33
CA LEU A 70 -22.19 -19.10 3.65
C LEU A 70 -21.67 -19.22 2.21
N GLN A 71 -22.30 -18.49 1.30
CA GLN A 71 -21.88 -18.43 -0.10
C GLN A 71 -20.52 -17.73 -0.21
N VAL A 72 -19.62 -18.32 -1.00
CA VAL A 72 -18.33 -17.71 -1.34
C VAL A 72 -18.56 -16.79 -2.54
N GLU A 73 -18.33 -15.49 -2.36
CA GLU A 73 -18.33 -14.51 -3.43
C GLU A 73 -16.92 -13.98 -3.66
N ALA A 74 -16.62 -13.55 -4.89
CA ALA A 74 -15.37 -12.83 -5.16
C ALA A 74 -15.40 -11.45 -4.47
N ASP A 75 -14.26 -11.01 -3.97
CA ASP A 75 -14.10 -9.62 -3.54
C ASP A 75 -14.19 -8.70 -4.76
N THR A 76 -14.95 -7.62 -4.67
CA THR A 76 -15.12 -6.65 -5.75
C THR A 76 -13.89 -5.78 -5.96
N ASP A 77 -13.13 -5.52 -4.89
CA ASP A 77 -11.92 -4.69 -4.94
C ASP A 77 -10.68 -5.52 -5.31
N PHE A 78 -10.73 -6.83 -4.99
CA PHE A 78 -9.64 -7.78 -5.20
C PHE A 78 -10.15 -9.11 -5.81
N PRO A 79 -10.70 -9.10 -7.04
CA PRO A 79 -11.42 -10.23 -7.60
C PRO A 79 -10.56 -11.47 -7.85
N THR A 80 -9.23 -11.34 -7.95
CA THR A 80 -8.33 -12.49 -8.13
C THR A 80 -7.68 -12.95 -6.82
N LEU A 81 -7.65 -12.10 -5.80
CA LEU A 81 -6.95 -12.35 -4.54
C LEU A 81 -7.87 -12.56 -3.34
N GLY A 82 -9.10 -12.06 -3.41
CA GLY A 82 -10.03 -11.95 -2.29
C GLY A 82 -11.36 -12.68 -2.51
N VAL A 83 -11.97 -13.05 -1.40
CA VAL A 83 -13.35 -13.52 -1.32
C VAL A 83 -14.07 -12.77 -0.22
N ARG A 84 -15.40 -12.79 -0.27
CA ARG A 84 -16.25 -12.20 0.76
C ARG A 84 -17.41 -13.12 1.11
N PHE A 85 -17.88 -13.02 2.34
CA PHE A 85 -19.00 -13.80 2.89
C PHE A 85 -20.03 -12.86 3.49
N HIS A 86 -21.30 -12.99 3.11
CA HIS A 86 -22.38 -12.23 3.71
C HIS A 86 -22.67 -12.76 5.11
N GLY A 87 -22.52 -11.91 6.14
CA GLY A 87 -22.68 -12.32 7.54
C GLY A 87 -21.38 -12.77 8.25
N PRO A 88 -21.48 -13.14 9.54
CA PRO A 88 -20.33 -13.41 10.39
C PRO A 88 -19.67 -14.77 10.10
N VAL A 89 -18.36 -14.84 10.27
CA VAL A 89 -17.57 -16.05 9.99
C VAL A 89 -16.84 -16.55 11.24
N LYS A 90 -16.90 -17.86 11.51
CA LYS A 90 -16.18 -18.45 12.64
C LYS A 90 -14.68 -18.49 12.40
N VAL A 91 -13.90 -18.19 13.42
CA VAL A 91 -12.45 -18.38 13.43
C VAL A 91 -12.12 -19.81 13.85
N ALA A 92 -11.23 -20.47 13.10
CA ALA A 92 -10.76 -21.81 13.40
C ALA A 92 -9.42 -21.80 14.15
N SER A 93 -8.53 -20.91 13.75
CA SER A 93 -7.21 -20.74 14.34
C SER A 93 -6.72 -19.31 14.10
N VAL A 94 -5.79 -18.86 14.94
CA VAL A 94 -5.18 -17.53 14.84
C VAL A 94 -3.66 -17.70 14.89
N LYS A 95 -2.95 -17.06 13.96
CA LYS A 95 -1.51 -16.87 14.06
C LYS A 95 -1.23 -15.40 14.30
N VAL A 96 -0.43 -15.13 15.33
CA VAL A 96 0.19 -13.83 15.55
C VAL A 96 1.61 -13.91 15.01
N LEU A 97 1.95 -13.00 14.11
CA LEU A 97 3.27 -12.90 13.48
C LEU A 97 4.17 -12.07 14.39
N GLY A 98 5.41 -12.51 14.60
CA GLY A 98 6.44 -11.67 15.19
C GLY A 98 6.89 -10.57 14.22
N ASP A 99 7.51 -9.50 14.73
CA ASP A 99 7.93 -8.34 13.94
C ASP A 99 8.73 -8.73 12.68
N ALA A 100 9.67 -9.66 12.81
CA ALA A 100 10.50 -10.13 11.70
C ALA A 100 9.76 -11.02 10.67
N GLU A 101 8.60 -11.56 11.03
CA GLU A 101 7.76 -12.37 10.14
C GLU A 101 6.77 -11.52 9.32
N LEU A 102 6.58 -10.25 9.68
CA LEU A 102 5.67 -9.36 8.97
C LEU A 102 6.21 -9.06 7.56
N PRO A 103 5.37 -9.09 6.50
CA PRO A 103 5.80 -8.64 5.19
C PRO A 103 6.21 -7.16 5.25
N CYS A 104 7.30 -6.82 4.56
CA CYS A 104 7.64 -5.42 4.30
C CYS A 104 6.73 -4.84 3.21
N ALA A 105 6.72 -3.51 3.05
CA ALA A 105 5.80 -2.88 2.10
C ALA A 105 6.01 -3.34 0.66
N ARG A 106 7.25 -3.63 0.22
CA ARG A 106 7.46 -4.21 -1.12
C ARG A 106 6.81 -5.58 -1.29
N GLN A 107 6.89 -6.45 -0.27
CA GLN A 107 6.25 -7.77 -0.30
C GLN A 107 4.73 -7.66 -0.28
N VAL A 108 4.18 -6.70 0.46
CA VAL A 108 2.74 -6.38 0.43
C VAL A 108 2.32 -5.99 -1.00
N ILE A 109 3.05 -5.07 -1.64
CA ILE A 109 2.75 -4.66 -3.02
C ILE A 109 2.88 -5.82 -4.00
N GLU A 110 3.97 -6.59 -3.93
CA GLU A 110 4.17 -7.78 -4.77
C GLU A 110 3.01 -8.77 -4.67
N THR A 111 2.55 -9.04 -3.45
CA THR A 111 1.44 -9.96 -3.17
C THR A 111 0.12 -9.45 -3.76
N LEU A 112 -0.10 -8.14 -3.72
CA LEU A 112 -1.39 -7.53 -4.08
C LEU A 112 -1.43 -6.93 -5.49
N ALA A 113 -0.29 -6.86 -6.19
CA ALA A 113 -0.15 -6.16 -7.46
C ALA A 113 -1.06 -6.70 -8.58
N GLY A 114 -1.49 -7.95 -8.50
CA GLY A 114 -2.37 -8.58 -9.49
C GLY A 114 -3.70 -7.86 -9.70
N ASP A 115 -4.24 -7.26 -8.63
CA ASP A 115 -5.52 -6.54 -8.65
C ASP A 115 -5.34 -5.01 -8.50
N TYR A 116 -4.11 -4.52 -8.38
CA TYR A 116 -3.85 -3.08 -8.33
C TYR A 116 -3.97 -2.44 -9.71
N LEU A 117 -5.07 -1.72 -9.89
CA LEU A 117 -5.38 -0.96 -11.09
C LEU A 117 -5.30 0.54 -10.83
N TRP A 118 -4.96 1.30 -11.87
CA TRP A 118 -5.15 2.73 -11.93
C TRP A 118 -6.65 3.07 -12.12
N THR A 119 -6.98 4.35 -12.01
CA THR A 119 -8.35 4.85 -12.23
C THR A 119 -8.86 4.64 -13.66
N ASP A 120 -7.96 4.42 -14.62
CA ASP A 120 -8.27 4.05 -16.01
C ASP A 120 -8.35 2.52 -16.21
N SER A 121 -8.41 1.75 -15.13
CA SER A 121 -8.40 0.28 -15.09
C SER A 121 -7.15 -0.39 -15.65
N SER A 122 -6.09 0.37 -15.98
CA SER A 122 -4.81 -0.23 -16.39
C SER A 122 -4.00 -0.71 -15.18
N PRO A 123 -3.20 -1.79 -15.28
CA PRO A 123 -2.41 -2.27 -14.15
C PRO A 123 -1.44 -1.22 -13.60
N GLN A 124 -1.30 -1.15 -12.27
CA GLN A 124 -0.33 -0.29 -11.60
C GLN A 124 1.11 -0.77 -11.80
N TYR A 125 1.32 -2.08 -11.91
CA TYR A 125 2.65 -2.67 -12.03
C TYR A 125 2.79 -3.45 -13.33
N GLY A 126 3.99 -3.43 -13.90
CA GLY A 126 4.38 -4.32 -14.98
C GLY A 126 4.58 -5.75 -14.48
N ARG A 127 4.63 -6.71 -15.40
CA ARG A 127 4.97 -8.11 -15.08
C ARG A 127 6.38 -8.28 -14.50
N ASP A 128 7.26 -7.33 -14.81
CA ASP A 128 8.63 -7.25 -14.28
C ASP A 128 8.69 -6.60 -12.89
N GLY A 129 7.55 -6.26 -12.30
CA GLY A 129 7.39 -5.70 -10.96
C GLY A 129 7.62 -4.20 -10.85
N TYR A 130 7.95 -3.51 -11.95
CA TYR A 130 8.16 -2.07 -11.89
C TYR A 130 6.82 -1.30 -11.91
N LEU A 131 6.77 -0.20 -11.17
CA LEU A 131 5.63 0.69 -11.15
C LEU A 131 5.46 1.32 -12.53
N ARG A 132 4.25 1.23 -13.09
CA ARG A 132 3.87 1.91 -14.33
C ARG A 132 3.50 3.35 -14.01
N THR A 133 3.62 4.23 -14.99
CA THR A 133 3.36 5.65 -14.79
C THR A 133 1.91 5.87 -14.35
N PRO A 134 1.66 6.53 -13.20
CA PRO A 134 0.32 6.92 -12.79
C PRO A 134 -0.35 7.80 -13.86
N PRO A 135 -1.66 7.66 -14.15
CA PRO A 135 -2.32 8.45 -15.21
C PRO A 135 -2.07 9.97 -15.09
N MET A 136 -2.20 10.51 -13.87
CA MET A 136 -1.93 11.92 -13.55
C MET A 136 -0.48 12.37 -13.83
N ALA A 137 0.49 11.45 -13.79
CA ALA A 137 1.88 11.74 -14.13
C ALA A 137 2.10 11.64 -15.65
N ARG A 138 1.39 10.74 -16.36
CA ARG A 138 1.42 10.69 -17.83
C ARG A 138 0.93 12.01 -18.44
N GLU A 139 -0.11 12.61 -17.86
CA GLU A 139 -0.61 13.93 -18.25
C GLU A 139 0.45 15.05 -18.11
N ARG A 140 1.46 14.84 -17.27
CA ARG A 140 2.60 15.74 -17.07
C ARG A 140 3.84 15.34 -17.88
N GLY A 141 3.70 14.36 -18.78
CA GLY A 141 4.76 13.93 -19.70
C GLY A 141 5.72 12.87 -19.15
N TYR A 142 5.49 12.33 -17.94
CA TYR A 142 6.30 11.20 -17.47
C TYR A 142 5.99 9.91 -18.25
N GLY A 143 7.00 9.03 -18.35
CA GLY A 143 6.88 7.68 -18.89
C GLY A 143 7.37 6.61 -17.92
N ASP A 144 7.12 5.34 -18.24
CA ASP A 144 7.33 4.21 -17.30
C ASP A 144 8.79 4.07 -16.86
N GLU A 145 9.74 4.41 -17.75
CA GLU A 145 11.17 4.41 -17.45
C GLU A 145 11.54 5.37 -16.31
N ASP A 146 10.75 6.41 -16.08
CA ASP A 146 11.01 7.43 -15.05
C ASP A 146 10.75 6.95 -13.63
N PHE A 147 10.06 5.83 -13.51
CA PHE A 147 9.75 5.20 -12.23
C PHE A 147 10.62 3.98 -11.99
N ARG A 148 11.44 3.55 -12.96
CA ARG A 148 12.30 2.35 -12.78
C ARG A 148 13.33 2.51 -11.67
N TRP A 149 13.84 3.72 -11.44
CA TRP A 149 14.79 3.99 -10.35
C TRP A 149 14.17 3.72 -8.96
N LEU A 150 12.85 3.65 -8.82
CA LEU A 150 12.18 3.27 -7.58
C LEU A 150 12.41 1.79 -7.22
N GLY A 151 12.77 0.96 -8.20
CA GLY A 151 12.90 -0.49 -8.05
C GLY A 151 11.57 -1.24 -8.02
N ARG A 152 11.65 -2.57 -8.11
CA ARG A 152 10.47 -3.45 -8.20
C ARG A 152 9.59 -3.41 -6.95
N TRP A 153 8.28 -3.33 -7.16
CA TRP A 153 7.25 -3.33 -6.12
C TRP A 153 7.33 -2.12 -5.18
N PHE A 154 7.84 -0.98 -5.68
CA PHE A 154 7.82 0.25 -4.92
C PHE A 154 6.37 0.68 -4.63
N PRO A 155 5.99 0.96 -3.37
CA PRO A 155 4.61 1.30 -3.05
C PRO A 155 4.21 2.69 -3.53
N PHE A 156 3.26 2.76 -4.47
CA PHE A 156 2.78 4.04 -5.04
C PHE A 156 2.31 5.05 -3.98
N GLN A 157 1.74 4.62 -2.85
CA GLN A 157 1.29 5.58 -1.83
C GLN A 157 2.43 6.39 -1.16
N PHE A 158 3.69 6.02 -1.40
CA PHE A 158 4.87 6.76 -0.94
C PHE A 158 5.45 7.70 -2.00
N LEU A 159 4.66 7.96 -3.05
CA LEU A 159 4.89 8.96 -4.08
C LEU A 159 3.82 10.06 -3.95
N TYR A 160 4.22 11.32 -4.05
CA TYR A 160 3.35 12.47 -3.88
C TYR A 160 3.56 13.51 -4.98
N GLN A 161 2.50 13.82 -5.70
CA GLN A 161 2.51 14.80 -6.77
C GLN A 161 2.31 16.21 -6.23
N GLN A 162 3.19 17.11 -6.66
CA GLN A 162 3.10 18.55 -6.41
C GLN A 162 2.33 19.27 -7.53
N ALA A 163 1.90 20.50 -7.24
CA ALA A 163 1.12 21.31 -8.17
C ALA A 163 1.86 21.65 -9.48
N ASP A 164 3.19 21.80 -9.40
CA ASP A 164 4.09 22.06 -10.54
C ASP A 164 4.41 20.78 -11.37
N GLY A 165 3.88 19.63 -10.95
CA GLY A 165 4.09 18.34 -11.61
C GLY A 165 5.34 17.59 -11.12
N THR A 166 6.11 18.14 -10.19
CA THR A 166 7.16 17.37 -9.52
C THR A 166 6.57 16.22 -8.69
N GLN A 167 7.33 15.14 -8.55
CA GLN A 167 6.95 14.01 -7.71
C GLN A 167 7.95 13.90 -6.56
N LEU A 168 7.46 13.95 -5.33
CA LEU A 168 8.21 13.63 -4.14
C LEU A 168 8.10 12.15 -3.83
N VAL A 169 9.21 11.54 -3.45
CA VAL A 169 9.31 10.12 -3.13
C VAL A 169 9.94 9.99 -1.75
N PHE A 170 9.36 9.12 -0.92
CA PHE A 170 9.84 8.90 0.44
C PHE A 170 10.41 7.49 0.57
N ASP A 171 11.46 7.34 1.38
CA ASP A 171 11.86 6.03 1.93
C ASP A 171 11.37 5.83 3.36
N GLU A 172 11.63 4.65 3.90
CA GLU A 172 11.19 4.21 5.22
C GLU A 172 11.78 5.03 6.39
N ASP A 173 12.88 5.76 6.17
CA ASP A 173 13.47 6.67 7.15
C ASP A 173 12.97 8.12 6.96
N ALA A 174 11.98 8.29 6.08
CA ALA A 174 11.44 9.57 5.63
C ALA A 174 12.52 10.50 5.04
N ARG A 175 13.52 9.93 4.36
CA ARG A 175 14.32 10.70 3.40
C ARG A 175 13.48 10.95 2.17
N THR A 176 13.71 12.08 1.53
CA THR A 176 12.92 12.51 0.39
C THR A 176 13.79 12.70 -0.83
N TYR A 177 13.25 12.27 -1.94
CA TYR A 177 13.82 12.38 -3.26
C TYR A 177 12.80 13.11 -4.14
N VAL A 178 13.28 13.80 -5.16
CA VAL A 178 12.43 14.53 -6.10
C VAL A 178 12.73 14.09 -7.52
N MET A 179 11.69 14.01 -8.33
CA MET A 179 11.80 13.94 -9.79
C MET A 179 10.92 14.99 -10.44
N PHE A 180 11.36 15.44 -11.62
CA PHE A 180 10.77 16.55 -12.34
C PHE A 180 10.09 16.08 -13.63
N PRO A 181 8.97 16.72 -14.02
CA PRO A 181 8.36 16.44 -15.31
C PRO A 181 9.25 16.97 -16.43
N PRO A 182 9.15 16.44 -17.66
CA PRO A 182 9.84 17.00 -18.80
C PRO A 182 9.55 18.50 -18.98
N GLY A 183 10.58 19.29 -19.25
CA GLY A 183 10.44 20.74 -19.50
C GLY A 183 10.24 21.60 -18.24
N HIS A 184 10.38 21.04 -17.05
CA HIS A 184 10.29 21.84 -15.81
C HIS A 184 11.37 22.96 -15.79
N PRO A 185 11.04 24.21 -15.39
CA PRO A 185 11.97 25.35 -15.45
C PRO A 185 13.30 25.15 -14.71
N ASP A 186 13.27 24.40 -13.61
CA ASP A 186 14.46 24.13 -12.79
C ASP A 186 15.42 23.10 -13.40
N LEU A 187 14.99 22.36 -14.44
CA LEU A 187 15.84 21.34 -15.05
C LEU A 187 17.06 21.97 -15.74
N LYS A 188 16.92 23.05 -16.52
CA LYS A 188 18.04 23.67 -17.26
C LYS A 188 18.96 22.62 -17.93
N ASP A 189 18.36 21.67 -18.65
CA ASP A 189 19.02 20.51 -19.31
C ASP A 189 19.67 19.46 -18.39
N ARG A 190 19.38 19.50 -17.08
CA ARG A 190 19.83 18.51 -16.10
C ARG A 190 18.94 17.28 -16.08
N ARG A 191 19.42 16.25 -15.37
CA ARG A 191 18.70 14.99 -15.18
C ARG A 191 17.44 15.21 -14.36
N ARG A 192 16.33 14.63 -14.80
CA ARG A 192 15.01 14.79 -14.15
C ARG A 192 14.65 13.72 -13.13
N VAL A 193 15.28 12.56 -13.21
CA VAL A 193 15.12 11.43 -12.28
C VAL A 193 16.47 11.10 -11.64
N PRO A 194 16.52 10.62 -10.39
CA PRO A 194 17.78 10.30 -9.73
C PRO A 194 18.59 9.23 -10.48
N SER A 195 19.92 9.26 -10.36
CA SER A 195 20.81 8.34 -11.09
C SER A 195 20.94 6.94 -10.47
N GLY A 196 20.70 6.84 -9.16
CA GLY A 196 20.74 5.61 -8.39
C GLY A 196 19.43 4.82 -8.39
N SER A 197 19.25 4.00 -7.36
CA SER A 197 18.07 3.15 -7.19
C SER A 197 17.60 3.13 -5.73
N LEU A 198 16.28 3.15 -5.54
CA LEU A 198 15.63 2.97 -4.24
C LEU A 198 15.27 1.52 -3.94
N GLU A 199 15.82 0.53 -4.66
CA GLU A 199 15.52 -0.89 -4.41
C GLU A 199 15.68 -1.32 -2.95
N HIS A 200 16.53 -0.65 -2.16
CA HIS A 200 16.73 -0.92 -0.74
C HIS A 200 15.61 -0.37 0.18
N ALA A 201 14.86 0.63 -0.27
CA ALA A 201 13.82 1.28 0.53
C ALA A 201 12.59 0.38 0.73
N TRP A 202 11.88 0.59 1.84
CA TRP A 202 10.63 -0.08 2.19
C TRP A 202 10.75 -1.60 2.34
N ARG A 203 11.89 -2.03 2.90
CA ARG A 203 12.21 -3.43 3.15
C ARG A 203 12.12 -3.82 4.62
N ARG A 204 11.88 -2.88 5.53
CA ARG A 204 11.66 -3.19 6.95
C ARG A 204 10.33 -3.93 7.15
N PRO A 205 10.34 -5.11 7.80
CA PRO A 205 9.13 -5.85 8.16
C PRO A 205 8.11 -4.99 8.91
N GLY A 206 6.82 -5.15 8.58
CA GLY A 206 5.70 -4.52 9.29
C GLY A 206 5.55 -3.00 9.10
N VAL A 207 6.48 -2.33 8.41
CA VAL A 207 6.41 -0.89 8.17
C VAL A 207 5.58 -0.61 6.92
N PHE A 208 4.33 -0.20 7.14
CA PHE A 208 3.44 0.32 6.10
C PHE A 208 2.62 1.51 6.64
N PRO A 209 3.26 2.66 6.90
CA PRO A 209 2.59 3.80 7.51
C PRO A 209 1.54 4.38 6.57
N HIS A 210 0.49 4.97 7.14
CA HIS A 210 -0.51 5.69 6.36
C HIS A 210 0.16 6.93 5.71
N GLN A 211 -0.16 7.22 4.44
CA GLN A 211 0.46 8.32 3.69
C GLN A 211 0.37 9.68 4.44
N ARG A 212 -0.76 9.93 5.11
CA ARG A 212 -0.94 11.15 5.93
C ARG A 212 0.08 11.27 7.07
N ASP A 213 0.46 10.16 7.70
CA ASP A 213 1.46 10.17 8.78
C ASP A 213 2.84 10.48 8.23
N LEU A 214 3.20 9.91 7.08
CA LEU A 214 4.45 10.24 6.39
C LEU A 214 4.51 11.71 5.98
N MET A 215 3.43 12.24 5.41
CA MET A 215 3.35 13.65 5.03
C MET A 215 3.42 14.57 6.25
N ARG A 216 2.83 14.18 7.39
CA ARG A 216 2.98 14.91 8.65
C ARG A 216 4.44 14.91 9.11
N VAL A 217 5.09 13.74 9.17
CA VAL A 217 6.51 13.64 9.58
C VAL A 217 7.42 14.44 8.64
N ALA A 218 7.18 14.38 7.33
CA ALA A 218 7.89 15.19 6.35
C ALA A 218 7.69 16.69 6.61
N ARG A 219 6.45 17.13 6.88
CA ARG A 219 6.13 18.53 7.20
C ARG A 219 6.73 19.00 8.52
N GLU A 220 6.59 18.23 9.60
CA GLU A 220 7.17 18.56 10.91
C GLU A 220 8.70 18.71 10.81
N ARG A 221 9.36 17.86 10.01
CA ARG A 221 10.80 17.99 9.73
C ARG A 221 11.12 19.25 8.92
N LEU A 222 10.28 19.63 7.95
CA LEU A 222 10.43 20.88 7.19
C LEU A 222 10.27 22.11 8.08
N GLU A 223 9.29 22.12 8.98
CA GLU A 223 8.99 23.24 9.89
C GLU A 223 10.02 23.38 11.02
N ALA A 224 10.67 22.28 11.43
CA ALA A 224 11.72 22.29 12.47
C ALA A 224 13.03 23.00 12.06
N ASN A 225 13.13 23.48 10.82
CA ASN A 225 14.20 24.37 10.32
C ASN A 225 15.64 23.85 10.54
N ASP A 226 15.85 22.54 10.51
CA ASP A 226 17.19 21.95 10.48
C ASP A 226 17.75 22.00 9.04
N SER A 227 18.05 23.23 8.61
CA SER A 227 18.62 23.56 7.29
C SER A 227 19.95 22.86 6.98
N THR A 228 20.57 22.18 7.95
CA THR A 228 21.77 21.38 7.77
C THR A 228 21.50 19.91 7.43
N ARG A 229 20.26 19.42 7.62
CA ARG A 229 19.87 18.03 7.37
C ARG A 229 19.04 17.81 6.11
N TRP A 230 18.65 18.89 5.42
CA TRP A 230 17.77 18.82 4.25
C TRP A 230 18.27 19.72 3.12
N VAL A 231 19.25 19.23 2.36
CA VAL A 231 19.28 19.49 0.93
C VAL A 231 18.40 18.39 0.35
N LEU A 232 17.23 18.70 -0.21
CA LEU A 232 16.59 17.78 -1.17
C LEU A 232 17.63 17.59 -2.26
N PRO A 233 18.33 16.45 -2.30
CA PRO A 233 19.33 16.28 -3.32
C PRO A 233 18.56 16.33 -4.63
N ALA A 234 18.93 17.29 -5.47
CA ALA A 234 18.33 17.33 -6.77
C ALA A 234 18.71 16.02 -7.50
N PRO A 235 17.94 15.57 -8.49
CA PRO A 235 18.17 14.27 -9.10
C PRO A 235 19.57 14.11 -9.72
N TRP A 236 20.25 15.22 -10.02
CA TRP A 236 21.61 15.28 -10.54
C TRP A 236 22.71 15.33 -9.46
N ASP A 237 22.34 15.54 -8.18
CA ASP A 237 23.26 15.53 -7.04
C ASP A 237 23.35 14.14 -6.38
N TRP A 238 22.62 13.15 -6.92
CA TRP A 238 22.53 11.77 -6.44
C TRP A 238 23.30 10.80 -7.31
#